data_AF-A0A556M9Y0-F1
#
_entry.id   AF-A0A556M9Y0-F1
#
_cell.length_a   1.000
_cell.length_b   1.000
_cell.length_c   1.000
_cell.angle_alpha   90.00
_cell.angle_beta   90.00
_cell.angle_gamma   90.00
#
_symmetry.space_group_name_H-M   'P 1'
#
loop_
_entity.id
_entity.type
_entity.pdbx_description
1 polymer ?
#
loop_
_entity_poly.entity_id
_entity_poly.type
_entity_poly.pdbx_seq_one_letter_code
_entity_poly.pdbx_strand_id
1 'polypeptide(L)'
;MKLNLLLPTMVGILISTTIFAQSKKKTSQPSTTSPIGSWKLISQKVTYPDGQVSMGDSSNIFQHKILTPTTFVVTIEKKIPNYDNKKLAVSVAGGHYTLVNGDYEELTEYASFKGFETMKVNYKLTMEDGKLHTVGTLSGSGLDGKPTIYDEVYVRED
;
A
#
# COMPACT_ATOMS: atom_id res chain seq x y z
N MET A 1 -8.58 17.43 -91.94
CA MET A 1 -7.50 18.43 -92.12
C MET A 1 -6.95 18.79 -90.75
N LYS A 2 -5.63 18.70 -90.59
CA LYS A 2 -4.78 19.02 -89.41
C LYS A 2 -4.91 18.13 -88.16
N LEU A 3 -4.02 17.14 -88.17
CA LEU A 3 -3.39 16.49 -87.03
C LEU A 3 -2.44 17.50 -86.37
N ASN A 4 -2.45 17.63 -85.04
CA ASN A 4 -1.28 18.08 -84.27
C ASN A 4 -1.07 17.07 -83.13
N LEU A 5 0.01 16.33 -83.27
CA LEU A 5 0.57 15.36 -82.34
C LEU A 5 1.51 16.11 -81.39
N LEU A 6 1.49 15.79 -80.09
CA LEU A 6 2.67 15.63 -79.21
C LEU A 6 2.22 15.24 -77.79
N LEU A 7 2.41 13.96 -77.46
CA LEU A 7 2.55 13.36 -76.11
C LEU A 7 3.93 13.75 -75.50
N PRO A 8 4.39 13.23 -74.34
CA PRO A 8 3.76 12.83 -73.04
C PRO A 8 4.60 13.31 -71.81
N THR A 9 4.07 13.25 -70.57
CA THR A 9 4.78 12.81 -69.32
C THR A 9 3.82 12.91 -68.12
N MET A 10 3.34 11.80 -67.53
CA MET A 10 3.93 10.94 -66.48
C MET A 10 3.96 11.55 -65.05
N VAL A 11 3.44 10.74 -64.11
CA VAL A 11 3.65 10.75 -62.64
C VAL A 11 2.93 11.86 -61.85
N GLY A 12 2.19 11.60 -60.76
CA GLY A 12 2.14 10.40 -59.95
C GLY A 12 0.97 10.38 -58.96
N ILE A 13 0.70 9.16 -58.51
CA ILE A 13 -0.24 8.78 -57.46
C ILE A 13 0.30 9.28 -56.12
N LEU A 14 -0.51 10.05 -55.38
CA LEU A 14 -0.30 10.24 -53.94
C LEU A 14 -1.56 9.72 -53.21
N ILE A 15 -1.54 8.45 -52.85
CA ILE A 15 -2.51 7.88 -51.90
C ILE A 15 -1.98 8.26 -50.51
N SER A 16 -2.63 9.24 -49.89
CA SER A 16 -2.45 9.55 -48.48
C SER A 16 -3.12 8.45 -47.66
N THR A 17 -2.35 7.44 -47.24
CA THR A 17 -2.74 6.56 -46.15
C THR A 17 -2.42 7.28 -44.84
N THR A 18 -3.43 7.91 -44.25
CA THR A 18 -3.37 8.34 -42.84
C THR A 18 -3.28 7.09 -41.97
N ILE A 19 -2.07 6.73 -41.56
CA ILE A 19 -1.82 5.79 -40.48
C ILE A 19 -2.31 6.47 -39.20
N PHE A 20 -3.51 6.11 -38.74
CA PHE A 20 -3.91 6.36 -37.37
C PHE A 20 -2.97 5.53 -36.48
N ALA A 21 -1.91 6.16 -35.99
CA ALA A 21 -1.13 5.65 -34.88
C ALA A 21 -2.06 5.62 -33.66
N GLN A 22 -2.69 4.47 -33.42
CA GLN A 22 -3.26 4.17 -32.12
C GLN A 22 -2.09 4.14 -31.13
N SER A 23 -1.84 5.26 -30.47
CA SER A 23 -1.14 5.25 -29.20
C SER A 23 -1.95 4.34 -28.29
N LYS A 24 -1.48 3.09 -28.14
CA LYS A 24 -1.89 2.25 -27.03
C LYS A 24 -1.59 3.08 -25.80
N LYS A 25 -2.63 3.63 -25.15
CA LYS A 25 -2.52 4.03 -23.75
C LYS A 25 -1.92 2.81 -23.06
N LYS A 26 -0.70 2.95 -22.58
CA LYS A 26 -0.10 1.99 -21.68
C LYS A 26 -0.94 2.09 -20.42
N THR A 27 -2.03 1.33 -20.37
CA THR A 27 -2.72 1.04 -19.13
C THR A 27 -1.64 0.36 -18.29
N SER A 28 -1.06 1.11 -17.36
CA SER A 28 -0.26 0.54 -16.29
C SER A 28 -1.19 -0.42 -15.56
N GLN A 29 -1.13 -1.68 -15.95
CA GLN A 29 -1.64 -2.77 -15.16
C GLN A 29 -0.97 -2.59 -13.79
N PRO A 30 -1.74 -2.39 -12.69
CA PRO A 30 -1.13 -2.26 -11.38
C PRO A 30 -0.26 -3.50 -11.20
N SER A 31 1.04 -3.32 -11.00
CA SER A 31 1.88 -4.42 -10.57
C SER A 31 1.28 -4.87 -9.25
N THR A 32 0.55 -5.97 -9.24
CA THR A 32 0.05 -6.60 -8.02
C THR A 32 1.25 -7.24 -7.33
N THR A 33 2.16 -6.42 -6.82
CA THR A 33 3.16 -6.83 -5.85
C THR A 33 2.37 -7.37 -4.65
N SER A 34 2.53 -8.66 -4.40
CA SER A 34 1.87 -9.32 -3.28
C SER A 34 2.24 -8.61 -1.97
N PRO A 35 1.28 -8.38 -1.05
CA PRO A 35 1.57 -7.80 0.26
C PRO A 35 2.33 -8.78 1.17
N ILE A 36 2.48 -10.06 0.79
CA ILE A 36 3.19 -11.08 1.57
C ILE A 36 4.66 -10.71 1.75
N GLY A 37 5.16 -10.82 2.98
CA GLY A 37 6.56 -10.74 3.43
C GLY A 37 6.73 -9.80 4.64
N SER A 38 7.94 -9.32 4.87
CA SER A 38 8.27 -8.38 5.97
C SER A 38 8.22 -6.92 5.53
N TRP A 39 7.79 -6.06 6.44
CA TRP A 39 7.54 -4.64 6.22
C TRP A 39 7.95 -3.82 7.43
N LYS A 40 8.65 -2.70 7.19
CA LYS A 40 9.02 -1.72 8.19
C LYS A 40 8.20 -0.46 8.02
N LEU A 41 7.62 0.03 9.11
CA LEU A 41 6.90 1.29 9.13
C LEU A 41 7.87 2.46 8.82
N ILE A 42 7.47 3.33 7.91
CA ILE A 42 8.21 4.55 7.57
C ILE A 42 7.43 5.83 7.87
N SER A 43 6.09 5.76 7.93
CA SER A 43 5.22 6.87 8.30
C SER A 43 3.94 6.33 8.94
N GLN A 44 3.47 7.00 9.98
CA GLN A 44 2.18 6.76 10.61
C GLN A 44 1.53 8.10 10.96
N LYS A 45 0.24 8.20 10.67
CA LYS A 45 -0.65 9.23 11.19
C LYS A 45 -1.79 8.55 11.93
N VAL A 46 -1.98 8.94 13.19
CA VAL A 46 -3.08 8.45 14.03
C VAL A 46 -4.03 9.61 14.28
N THR A 47 -5.31 9.44 13.95
CA THR A 47 -6.36 10.40 14.29
C THR A 47 -7.25 9.79 15.37
N TYR A 48 -7.22 10.39 16.55
CA TYR A 48 -7.97 9.93 17.72
C TYR A 48 -9.45 10.35 17.65
N PRO A 49 -10.32 9.70 18.45
CA PRO A 49 -11.75 10.01 18.46
C PRO A 49 -12.12 11.46 18.80
N ASP A 50 -11.25 12.19 19.49
CA ASP A 50 -11.41 13.60 19.83
C ASP A 50 -10.90 14.56 18.74
N GLY A 51 -10.41 14.01 17.62
CA GLY A 51 -9.83 14.75 16.50
C GLY A 51 -8.35 15.11 16.69
N GLN A 52 -7.72 14.77 17.82
CA GLN A 52 -6.28 14.94 17.96
C GLN A 52 -5.54 14.06 16.95
N VAL A 53 -4.40 14.56 16.47
CA VAL A 53 -3.55 13.85 15.51
C VAL A 53 -2.17 13.63 16.11
N SER A 54 -1.69 12.39 16.04
CA SER A 54 -0.30 12.03 16.31
C SER A 54 0.38 11.60 15.02
N MET A 55 1.65 12.00 14.87
CA MET A 55 2.50 11.64 13.74
C MET A 55 3.68 10.80 14.24
N GLY A 56 4.00 9.75 13.50
CA GLY A 56 5.14 8.89 13.75
C GLY A 56 5.88 8.55 12.46
N ASP A 57 7.16 8.24 12.60
CA ASP A 57 8.02 7.78 11.52
C ASP A 57 9.04 6.77 12.05
N SER A 58 9.95 6.33 11.18
CA SER A 58 10.98 5.35 11.55
C SER A 58 12.03 5.85 12.56
N SER A 59 12.00 7.14 12.94
CA SER A 59 12.90 7.71 13.97
C SER A 59 12.37 7.48 15.38
N ASN A 60 11.04 7.40 15.55
CA ASN A 60 10.37 7.30 16.85
C ASN A 60 9.45 6.08 17.01
N ILE A 61 9.05 5.42 15.91
CA ILE A 61 8.27 4.17 15.93
C ILE A 61 9.02 3.08 15.16
N PHE A 62 9.47 2.05 15.88
CA PHE A 62 10.08 0.86 15.27
C PHE A 62 9.03 -0.23 15.17
N GLN A 63 8.14 -0.11 14.18
CA GLN A 63 7.08 -1.08 13.93
C GLN A 63 7.43 -1.95 12.72
N HIS A 64 7.28 -3.25 12.89
CA HIS A 64 7.44 -4.26 11.84
C HIS A 64 6.11 -4.97 11.63
N LYS A 65 5.77 -5.26 10.37
CA LYS A 65 4.61 -6.05 9.99
C LYS A 65 5.07 -7.20 9.10
N ILE A 66 4.71 -8.43 9.46
CA ILE A 66 4.95 -9.62 8.65
C ILE A 66 3.61 -10.11 8.15
N LEU A 67 3.46 -10.27 6.85
CA LEU A 67 2.30 -10.86 6.21
C LEU A 67 2.70 -12.18 5.56
N THR A 68 2.05 -13.28 5.94
CA THR A 68 2.12 -14.56 5.21
C THR A 68 0.88 -14.69 4.32
N PRO A 69 0.67 -15.77 3.56
CA PRO A 69 -0.57 -15.94 2.80
C PRO A 69 -1.88 -15.81 3.62
N THR A 70 -1.85 -16.12 4.92
CA THR A 70 -3.07 -16.16 5.75
C THR A 70 -2.93 -15.48 7.11
N THR A 71 -1.71 -15.13 7.53
CA THR A 71 -1.46 -14.60 8.88
C THR A 71 -0.72 -13.29 8.85
N PHE A 72 -0.91 -12.52 9.92
CA PHE A 72 -0.15 -11.31 10.17
C PHE A 72 0.51 -11.37 11.54
N VAL A 73 1.64 -10.68 11.66
CA VAL A 73 2.29 -10.36 12.93
C VAL A 73 2.70 -8.90 12.88
N VAL A 74 2.37 -8.14 13.92
CA VAL A 74 2.88 -6.79 14.14
C VAL A 74 3.72 -6.78 15.40
N THR A 75 4.92 -6.20 15.32
CA THR A 75 5.77 -5.95 16.47
C THR A 75 6.08 -4.47 16.57
N ILE A 76 6.14 -3.95 17.80
CA ILE A 76 6.64 -2.62 18.10
C ILE A 76 7.85 -2.80 19.00
N GLU A 77 8.96 -2.21 18.59
CA GLU A 77 10.22 -2.23 19.31
C GLU A 77 10.52 -0.86 19.92
N LYS A 78 11.27 -0.86 21.02
CA LYS A 78 11.89 0.36 21.59
C LYS A 78 13.38 0.17 21.70
N LYS A 79 14.13 1.24 21.39
CA LYS A 79 15.56 1.30 21.71
C LYS A 79 15.75 1.16 23.21
N ILE A 80 16.72 0.36 23.62
CA ILE A 80 17.10 0.23 25.03
C ILE A 80 18.08 1.37 25.35
N PRO A 81 17.75 2.31 26.26
CA PRO A 81 18.67 3.37 26.63
C PRO A 81 20.00 2.82 27.12
N ASN A 82 21.12 3.42 26.70
CA ASN A 82 22.48 3.04 27.09
C ASN A 82 22.95 1.64 26.61
N TYR A 83 22.25 1.02 25.66
CA TYR A 83 22.72 -0.20 25.00
C TYR A 83 22.78 0.01 23.48
N ASP A 84 24.00 -0.03 22.94
CA ASP A 84 24.27 0.26 21.53
C ASP A 84 23.42 -0.58 20.58
N ASN A 85 22.54 0.11 19.86
CA ASN A 85 21.67 -0.42 18.81
C ASN A 85 20.80 -1.62 19.22
N LYS A 86 20.65 -1.88 20.53
CA LYS A 86 19.75 -2.93 21.01
C LYS A 86 18.32 -2.39 21.07
N LYS A 87 17.40 -3.22 20.62
CA LYS A 87 15.97 -2.97 20.71
C LYS A 87 15.30 -4.10 21.47
N LEU A 88 14.22 -3.76 22.15
CA LEU A 88 13.34 -4.70 22.83
C LEU A 88 11.97 -4.66 22.15
N ALA A 89 11.43 -5.82 21.81
CA ALA A 89 10.01 -5.94 21.43
C ALA A 89 9.16 -5.61 22.66
N VAL A 90 8.42 -4.50 22.60
CA VAL A 90 7.57 -4.01 23.70
C VAL A 90 6.08 -4.24 23.44
N SER A 91 5.72 -4.54 22.19
CA SER A 91 4.39 -5.01 21.84
C SER A 91 4.47 -6.00 20.68
N VAL A 92 3.63 -7.01 20.76
CA VAL A 92 3.38 -8.00 19.70
C VAL A 92 1.88 -8.25 19.63
N ALA A 93 1.35 -8.34 18.41
CA ALA A 93 0.01 -8.83 18.10
C ALA A 93 0.04 -9.64 16.81
N GLY A 94 -0.86 -10.59 16.67
CA GLY A 94 -0.96 -11.37 15.44
C GLY A 94 -2.19 -12.26 15.40
N GLY A 95 -2.36 -12.91 14.26
CA GLY A 95 -3.52 -13.76 13.97
C GLY A 95 -3.70 -13.94 12.47
N HIS A 96 -4.94 -14.08 12.05
CA HIS A 96 -5.32 -14.26 10.65
C HIS A 96 -5.79 -12.94 10.03
N TYR A 97 -5.78 -12.85 8.70
CA TYR A 97 -6.38 -11.73 8.01
C TYR A 97 -7.16 -12.17 6.78
N THR A 98 -8.11 -11.34 6.35
CA THR A 98 -8.71 -11.42 5.03
C THR A 98 -8.24 -10.26 4.17
N LEU A 99 -8.02 -10.51 2.87
CA LEU A 99 -7.70 -9.46 1.90
C LEU A 99 -8.48 -9.69 0.61
N VAL A 100 -9.48 -8.85 0.37
CA VAL A 100 -10.35 -8.96 -0.82
C VAL A 100 -10.45 -7.58 -1.45
N ASN A 101 -9.94 -7.42 -2.67
CA ASN A 101 -10.01 -6.13 -3.41
C ASN A 101 -9.47 -4.91 -2.62
N GLY A 102 -8.44 -5.14 -1.79
CA GLY A 102 -7.85 -4.11 -0.94
C GLY A 102 -8.56 -3.92 0.41
N ASP A 103 -9.73 -4.54 0.64
CA ASP A 103 -10.31 -4.62 1.98
C ASP A 103 -9.52 -5.62 2.82
N TYR A 104 -8.86 -5.12 3.86
CA TYR A 104 -7.97 -5.86 4.74
C TYR A 104 -8.51 -5.85 6.17
N GLU A 105 -8.87 -7.01 6.69
CA GLU A 105 -9.36 -7.18 8.06
C GLU A 105 -8.41 -8.07 8.85
N GLU A 106 -7.93 -7.58 10.00
CA GLU A 106 -7.11 -8.39 10.91
C GLU A 106 -7.98 -9.01 12.01
N LEU A 107 -7.97 -10.34 12.10
CA LEU A 107 -8.55 -11.11 13.19
C LEU A 107 -7.44 -11.41 14.19
N THR A 108 -7.34 -10.58 15.23
CA THR A 108 -6.28 -10.71 16.24
C THR A 108 -6.58 -11.88 17.17
N GLU A 109 -5.69 -12.87 17.20
CA GLU A 109 -5.83 -14.10 18.00
C GLU A 109 -4.93 -14.11 19.23
N TYR A 110 -3.84 -13.35 19.18
CA TYR A 110 -2.96 -13.15 20.32
C TYR A 110 -2.42 -11.72 20.34
N ALA A 111 -2.24 -11.18 21.53
CA ALA A 111 -1.53 -9.92 21.74
C ALA A 111 -0.86 -9.86 23.11
N SER A 112 0.17 -9.03 23.19
CA SER A 112 0.90 -8.69 24.41
C SER A 112 0.15 -7.74 25.36
N PHE A 113 -1.04 -7.25 24.97
CA PHE A 113 -1.85 -6.31 25.72
C PHE A 113 -3.27 -6.83 25.90
N LYS A 114 -3.96 -6.38 26.95
CA LYS A 114 -5.33 -6.81 27.27
C LYS A 114 -6.37 -6.20 26.34
N GLY A 115 -7.48 -6.91 26.16
CA GLY A 115 -8.68 -6.43 25.45
C GLY A 115 -8.60 -6.52 23.94
N PHE A 116 -7.51 -7.07 23.39
CA PHE A 116 -7.33 -7.33 21.96
C PHE A 116 -8.45 -8.22 21.39
N GLU A 117 -9.07 -9.06 22.23
CA GLU A 117 -10.15 -9.97 21.86
C GLU A 117 -11.41 -9.23 21.37
N THR A 118 -11.56 -7.97 21.78
CA THR A 118 -12.67 -7.09 21.36
C THR A 118 -12.29 -6.12 20.25
N MET A 119 -11.01 -6.15 19.84
CA MET A 119 -10.47 -5.22 18.87
C MET A 119 -10.98 -5.56 17.46
N LYS A 120 -11.36 -4.53 16.72
CA LYS A 120 -11.73 -4.64 15.31
C LYS A 120 -10.80 -3.77 14.50
N VAL A 121 -10.10 -4.39 13.55
CA VAL A 121 -9.09 -3.75 12.72
C VAL A 121 -9.50 -3.91 11.26
N ASN A 122 -9.78 -2.79 10.61
CA ASN A 122 -10.25 -2.76 9.23
C ASN A 122 -9.49 -1.68 8.46
N TYR A 123 -8.75 -2.07 7.43
CA TYR A 123 -7.97 -1.17 6.59
C TYR A 123 -8.34 -1.34 5.11
N LYS A 124 -8.14 -0.27 4.35
CA LYS A 124 -7.84 -0.35 2.92
C LYS A 124 -6.35 -0.51 2.76
N LEU A 125 -5.92 -1.59 2.12
CA LEU A 125 -4.53 -1.89 1.81
C LEU A 125 -4.27 -1.64 0.32
N THR A 126 -3.29 -0.80 0.02
CA THR A 126 -2.80 -0.53 -1.33
C THR A 126 -1.29 -0.75 -1.42
N MET A 127 -0.85 -1.17 -2.61
CA MET A 127 0.56 -1.39 -2.94
C MET A 127 0.94 -0.48 -4.10
N GLU A 128 1.87 0.44 -3.88
CA GLU A 128 2.36 1.38 -4.90
C GLU A 128 3.85 1.63 -4.67
N ASP A 129 4.66 1.65 -5.74
CA ASP A 129 6.10 1.91 -5.70
C ASP A 129 6.88 1.10 -4.64
N GLY A 130 6.52 -0.18 -4.47
CA GLY A 130 7.16 -1.08 -3.50
C GLY A 130 6.84 -0.77 -2.03
N LYS A 131 5.86 0.10 -1.78
CA LYS A 131 5.36 0.42 -0.44
C LYS A 131 4.02 -0.24 -0.19
N LEU A 132 3.83 -0.64 1.06
CA LEU A 132 2.53 -1.07 1.57
C LEU A 132 1.91 0.11 2.31
N HIS A 133 0.70 0.49 1.93
CA HIS A 133 -0.05 1.58 2.55
C HIS A 133 -1.36 1.02 3.09
N THR A 134 -1.64 1.28 4.36
CA THR A 134 -2.90 0.91 5.02
C THR A 134 -3.57 2.14 5.60
N VAL A 135 -4.86 2.32 5.29
CA VAL A 135 -5.68 3.38 5.88
C VAL A 135 -6.98 2.79 6.39
N GLY A 136 -7.33 3.05 7.64
CA GLY A 136 -8.62 2.65 8.19
C GLY A 136 -8.65 2.72 9.69
N THR A 137 -9.42 1.84 10.33
CA THR A 137 -9.84 2.02 11.72
C THR A 137 -9.44 0.86 12.61
N LEU A 138 -9.05 1.22 13.82
CA LEU A 138 -8.92 0.32 14.95
C LEU A 138 -9.93 0.76 16.02
N SER A 139 -10.79 -0.16 16.44
CA SER A 139 -11.81 0.08 17.48
C SER A 139 -11.82 -1.09 18.48
N GLY A 140 -12.44 -0.90 19.64
CA GLY A 140 -12.37 -1.87 20.75
C GLY A 140 -11.19 -1.61 21.69
N SER A 141 -11.13 -2.34 22.80
CA SER A 141 -10.21 -2.17 23.94
C SER A 141 -9.90 -0.72 24.38
N GLY A 142 -10.63 -0.22 25.37
CA GLY A 142 -10.27 1.04 26.06
C GLY A 142 -10.50 2.34 25.28
N LEU A 143 -11.09 2.28 24.07
CA LEU A 143 -11.41 3.43 23.22
C LEU A 143 -12.91 3.84 23.25
N ASP A 144 -13.67 3.49 24.30
CA ASP A 144 -15.13 3.71 24.39
C ASP A 144 -15.93 3.22 23.17
N GLY A 145 -15.37 2.28 22.40
CA GLY A 145 -15.94 1.80 21.13
C GLY A 145 -15.81 2.80 19.96
N LYS A 146 -15.18 3.96 20.15
CA LYS A 146 -14.93 4.93 19.09
C LYS A 146 -13.70 4.54 18.28
N PRO A 147 -13.76 4.60 16.93
CA PRO A 147 -12.65 4.21 16.09
C PRO A 147 -11.52 5.25 16.13
N THR A 148 -10.29 4.77 16.27
CA THR A 148 -9.07 5.52 15.97
C THR A 148 -8.71 5.24 14.52
N ILE A 149 -8.39 6.28 13.75
CA ILE A 149 -7.98 6.13 12.35
C ILE A 149 -6.46 6.03 12.28
N TYR A 150 -5.98 5.01 11.58
CA TYR A 150 -4.57 4.81 11.25
C TYR A 150 -4.37 4.99 9.75
N ASP A 151 -3.33 5.73 9.39
CA ASP A 151 -2.80 5.90 8.04
C ASP A 151 -1.30 5.59 8.12
N GLU A 152 -0.91 4.43 7.59
CA GLU A 152 0.40 3.84 7.79
C GLU A 152 1.05 3.43 6.49
N VAL A 153 2.28 3.89 6.27
CA VAL A 153 3.10 3.55 5.11
C VAL A 153 4.30 2.74 5.56
N TYR A 154 4.55 1.66 4.84
CA TYR A 154 5.64 0.72 5.09
C TYR A 154 6.51 0.55 3.85
N VAL A 155 7.77 0.21 4.09
CA VAL A 155 8.73 -0.25 3.08
C VAL A 155 9.06 -1.72 3.31
N ARG A 156 9.39 -2.44 2.25
CA ARG A 156 9.86 -3.83 2.33
C ARG A 156 11.09 -3.92 3.24
N GLU A 157 11.15 -4.97 4.06
CA GLU A 157 12.40 -5.41 4.69
C GLU A 157 12.95 -6.60 3.90
N ASP A 158 14.21 -6.49 3.52
CA ASP A 158 14.96 -7.50 2.75
C ASP A 158 15.45 -8.65 3.65
#